data_AF-A0A523VCW8-F1
#
_entry.id   AF-A0A523VCW8-F1
#
_cell.length_a   1.000
_cell.length_b   1.000
_cell.length_c   1.000
_cell.angle_alpha   90.00
_cell.angle_beta   90.00
_cell.angle_gamma   90.00
#
_symmetry.space_group_name_H-M   'P 1'
#
loop_
_entity.id
_entity.type
_entity.pdbx_description
1 polymer ?
#
loop_
_entity_poly.entity_id
_entity_poly.type
_entity_poly.pdbx_seq_one_letter_code
_entity_poly.pdbx_strand_id
1 'polypeptide(L)' 'LHFESVPGMLRCTECGHSFALRGREYVCPACGEKRVIVVGGDDFRLESSEGE' A
#
# COMPACT_ATOMS: atom_id res chain seq x y z
N LEU A 1 -20.31 8.34 -1.07
CA LEU A 1 -18.90 7.97 -0.85
C LEU A 1 -18.68 6.55 -1.35
N HIS A 2 -18.05 6.38 -2.50
CA HIS A 2 -17.51 5.08 -2.92
C HIS A 2 -16.07 5.05 -2.42
N PHE A 3 -15.83 4.37 -1.30
CA PHE A 3 -14.48 3.98 -0.91
C PHE A 3 -14.12 2.77 -1.75
N GLU A 4 -13.62 3.01 -2.97
CA GLU A 4 -12.94 1.96 -3.73
C GLU A 4 -11.64 1.69 -2.99
N SER A 5 -11.61 0.61 -2.21
CA SER A 5 -10.41 0.14 -1.54
C SER A 5 -9.44 -0.36 -2.61
N VAL A 6 -8.64 0.55 -3.16
CA VAL A 6 -7.53 0.19 -4.03
C VAL A 6 -6.63 -0.75 -3.21
N PRO A 7 -6.35 -1.99 -3.66
CA PRO A 7 -5.58 -2.93 -2.86
C PRO A 7 -4.19 -2.35 -2.63
N GLY A 8 -3.86 -2.11 -1.35
CA GLY A 8 -2.59 -1.53 -0.97
C GLY A 8 -1.43 -2.38 -1.49
N MET A 9 -0.52 -1.78 -2.24
CA MET A 9 0.68 -2.48 -2.72
C MET A 9 1.76 -2.35 -1.66
N LEU A 10 2.36 -3.47 -1.26
CA LEU A 10 3.48 -3.51 -0.33
C LEU A 10 4.79 -3.64 -1.09
N ARG A 11 5.87 -3.10 -0.53
CA ARG A 11 7.24 -3.28 -0.99
C ARG A 11 8.16 -3.54 0.19
N CYS A 12 8.94 -4.60 0.12
CA CYS A 12 9.95 -4.89 1.13
C CYS A 12 11.10 -3.87 1.04
N THR A 13 11.52 -3.32 2.18
CA THR A 13 12.65 -2.39 2.22
C THR A 13 14.00 -3.10 2.23
N GLU A 14 14.02 -4.39 2.59
CA GLU A 14 15.24 -5.19 2.64
C GLU A 14 15.62 -5.73 1.25
N CYS A 15 14.70 -6.42 0.57
CA CYS A 15 14.97 -7.02 -0.74
C CYS A 15 14.38 -6.23 -1.92
N GLY A 16 13.53 -5.24 -1.67
CA GLY A 16 12.87 -4.47 -2.73
C GLY A 16 11.66 -5.16 -3.38
N HIS A 17 11.27 -6.37 -2.94
CA HIS A 17 10.18 -7.11 -3.56
C HIS A 17 8.81 -6.46 -3.32
N SER A 18 8.08 -6.18 -4.39
CA SER A 18 6.73 -5.60 -4.39
C SER A 18 5.65 -6.66 -4.53
N PHE A 19 4.68 -6.66 -3.64
CA PHE A 19 3.59 -7.65 -3.59
C PHE A 19 2.28 -7.01 -3.09
N ALA A 20 1.13 -7.53 -3.50
CA ALA A 20 -0.16 -6.99 -3.07
C ALA A 20 -0.46 -7.38 -1.61
N LEU A 21 -1.02 -6.46 -0.82
CA LEU A 21 -1.50 -6.76 0.53
C LEU A 21 -2.66 -7.77 0.45
N ARG A 22 -2.38 -9.03 0.73
CA ARG A 22 -3.36 -10.13 0.78
C ARG A 22 -3.48 -10.60 2.23
N GLY A 23 -4.45 -10.06 2.96
CA GLY A 23 -4.73 -10.46 4.35
C GLY A 23 -4.08 -9.55 5.40
N ARG A 24 -3.71 -10.13 6.55
CA ARG A 24 -3.13 -9.41 7.71
C ARG A 24 -1.63 -9.66 7.91
N GLU A 25 -0.99 -10.36 6.97
CA GLU A 25 0.40 -10.76 7.07
C GLU A 25 1.30 -9.79 6.30
N TYR A 26 2.10 -9.03 7.04
CA TYR A 26 3.07 -8.07 6.53
C TYR A 26 4.46 -8.73 6.43
N VAL A 27 4.54 -9.88 5.74
CA VAL A 27 5.78 -10.65 5.59
C VAL A 27 6.12 -10.76 4.11
N CYS A 28 7.36 -10.44 3.75
CA CYS A 28 7.82 -10.56 2.38
C CYS A 28 7.95 -12.04 1.99
N PRO A 29 7.28 -12.51 0.93
CA PRO A 29 7.39 -13.90 0.47
C PRO A 29 8.76 -14.21 -0.18
N ALA A 30 9.53 -13.18 -0.56
CA ALA A 30 10.83 -13.37 -1.22
C ALA A 30 11.98 -13.60 -0.24
N CYS A 31 11.99 -12.90 0.90
CA CYS A 31 13.07 -12.98 1.90
C CYS A 31 12.61 -13.38 3.31
N GLY A 32 11.30 -13.38 3.59
CA GLY A 32 10.75 -13.67 4.92
C GLY A 32 10.78 -12.51 5.91
N GLU A 33 11.27 -11.33 5.51
CA GLU A 33 11.36 -10.17 6.39
C GLU A 33 10.01 -9.48 6.60
N LYS A 34 9.83 -8.92 7.81
CA LYS A 34 8.63 -8.15 8.20
C LYS A 34 8.76 -6.65 7.88
N ARG A 35 9.91 -6.23 7.35
CA ARG A 35 10.18 -4.85 6.92
C ARG A 35 9.61 -4.58 5.54
N VAL A 36 8.34 -4.21 5.52
CA VAL A 36 7.58 -3.88 4.31
C VAL A 36 6.89 -2.53 4.47
N ILE A 37 6.93 -1.71 3.43
CA ILE A 37 6.26 -0.40 3.35
C ILE A 37 5.11 -0.47 2.36
N VAL A 38 4.04 0.28 2.64
CA VAL A 38 2.94 0.46 1.67
C VAL A 38 3.40 1.47 0.63
N VAL A 39 3.41 1.07 -0.64
CA VAL A 39 3.80 1.89 -1.79
C VAL A 39 2.64 2.16 -2.75
N GLY A 40 1.44 1.69 -2.43
CA GLY A 40 0.22 1.95 -3.21
C GLY A 40 -1.02 1.88 -2.33
N GLY A 41 -2.08 2.59 -2.70
CA GLY A 41 -3.28 2.81 -1.89
C GLY A 41 -3.58 4.30 -1.63
N ASP A 42 -2.75 5.21 -2.15
CA ASP A 42 -2.93 6.66 -2.08
C ASP A 42 -3.49 7.19 -3.42
N ASP A 43 -4.67 6.72 -3.80
CA ASP A 43 -5.52 7.41 -4.79
C ASP A 43 -6.56 8.25 -4.03
N PHE A 44 -6.15 8.88 -2.93
CA PHE A 44 -6.95 9.93 -2.31
C PHE A 44 -6.56 11.25 -2.96
N ARG A 45 -7.00 11.44 -4.21
CA ARG A 45 -7.02 12.74 -4.86
C ARG A 45 -8.09 13.59 -4.15
N LEU A 46 -7.75 14.11 -2.97
CA LEU A 46 -8.36 15.33 -2.47
C LEU A 46 -7.98 16.43 -3.44
N GLU A 47 -8.76 16.61 -4.49
CA GLU A 47 -8.93 17.95 -5.04
C GLU A 47 -9.55 18.75 -3.90
N SER A 48 -8.69 19.46 -3.16
CA SER A 48 -9.10 20.56 -2.31
C SER A 48 -9.74 21.59 -3.23
N SER A 49 -11.05 21.48 -3.45
CA SER A 49 -11.82 22.59 -3.98
C SER A 49 -11.81 23.68 -2.92
N GLU A 50 -11.13 24.78 -3.25
CA GLU A 50 -11.06 26.01 -2.48
C GLU A 50 -12.43 26.43 -1.95
N GLY A 51 -12.43 26.95 -0.72
CA GLY A 51 -13.62 27.45 -0.04
C GLY A 51 -14.22 28.68 -0.72
N GLU A 52 -15.51 28.88 -0.47
CA GLU A 52 -16.25 30.12 -0.69
C GLU A 52 -16.29 30.97 0.58
#